data_AF-T1G9G4-F1
#
_entry.id   AF-T1G9G4-F1
#
_cell.length_a   1.000
_cell.length_b   1.000
_cell.length_c   1.000
_cell.angle_alpha   90.00
_cell.angle_beta   90.00
_cell.angle_gamma   90.00
#
_symmetry.space_group_name_H-M   'P 1'
#
loop_
_entity.id
_entity.type
_entity.pdbx_description
1 polymer ?
#
loop_
_entity_poly.entity_id
_entity_poly.type
_entity_poly.pdbx_seq_one_letter_code
_entity_poly.pdbx_strand_id
1 'polypeptide(L)'
;MVTDDYMGEAIIEPNSLNVDQETEMNLMLTDGKKNKKFKYMGYLLLQCKLTFGIRNLFDNKLLSNARSNSSSSVARSFFLGDHQRKKKKKQKIKGSVNIVLVEGRQLIAMDDNGFSDPYVKFQLGNEKFKSKCKLKTLNPKWVETFDIDWLESDQSYLDINVYDHDVGGKDDVLGRAKLDLTSYEPNRTHNLKVDLEDGGGYLILLLTICPFDRNDDEVDSVQQQQKLTLKFSSSNEQSIYRSFQDISDVGHLVLTIHQARGLAAADIGGKSDPFCVVELVNTRLQTHTDFKTLNPKWGKEFYIQVTDIHSVLEITVLDYDKNKKSEFLGKVAIPLLRIENDRRKWYALKDKKLQQPSKGSIEIQGTLYYNHVKAVYRTMHPREDKIILPDATFKLTTMKTNIDRVFKLVEGFVSFTNFINSCFNWDNPLRSLLAFIVFMLIVWNIELYMVPISLLLILLKNFLFLQFSGEYFKEQIPQVMKKEAESSNKDDKKSQSLRERLQNIQDVCLQVQETMDAVASLGERIQNAFLWKVPWLSTLGIICLCVATCVFYCLSLRVLLMIWGVMRFSRRWRVGQKVPNNELLDFLSRLPSNKELLEQREILNKFSTSATTNDYDFPVTSANTAATT
;
A
#
# COMPACT_ATOMS: atom_id res chain seq x y z
N MET A 1 -17.63 25.76 -15.65
CA MET A 1 -18.94 25.31 -16.14
C MET A 1 -19.08 25.82 -17.56
N VAL A 2 -18.84 24.96 -18.55
CA VAL A 2 -19.19 25.23 -19.95
C VAL A 2 -20.63 24.76 -20.07
N THR A 3 -21.55 25.69 -20.29
CA THR A 3 -22.94 25.35 -20.63
C THR A 3 -22.95 25.00 -22.11
N ASP A 4 -23.35 23.79 -22.47
CA ASP A 4 -23.51 23.39 -23.86
C ASP A 4 -24.55 24.29 -24.54
N ASP A 5 -24.12 25.04 -25.55
CA ASP A 5 -25.00 25.92 -26.32
C ASP A 5 -25.97 25.08 -27.17
N TYR A 6 -27.26 25.33 -27.02
CA TYR A 6 -28.32 24.63 -27.76
C TYR A 6 -28.29 24.99 -29.25
N MET A 7 -28.14 23.98 -30.12
CA MET A 7 -27.99 24.15 -31.58
C MET A 7 -29.24 23.75 -32.40
N GLY A 8 -30.40 23.61 -31.76
CA GLY A 8 -31.67 23.27 -32.40
C GLY A 8 -32.08 21.80 -32.22
N GLU A 9 -33.33 21.50 -32.54
CA GLU A 9 -33.92 20.15 -32.41
C GLU A 9 -34.66 19.72 -33.68
N ALA A 10 -34.69 18.40 -33.90
CA ALA A 10 -35.48 17.75 -34.92
C ALA A 10 -36.20 16.53 -34.33
N ILE A 11 -37.46 16.32 -34.72
CA ILE A 11 -38.30 15.22 -34.23
C ILE A 11 -38.43 14.18 -35.35
N ILE A 12 -38.20 12.91 -35.01
CA ILE A 12 -38.41 11.77 -35.90
C ILE A 12 -39.64 11.01 -35.43
N GLU A 13 -40.63 10.87 -36.30
CA GLU A 13 -41.78 10.00 -36.03
C GLU A 13 -41.44 8.55 -36.38
N PRO A 14 -41.57 7.60 -35.45
CA PRO A 14 -41.21 6.20 -35.69
C PRO A 14 -41.99 5.54 -36.84
N ASN A 15 -43.20 6.03 -37.14
CA ASN A 15 -44.04 5.53 -38.23
C ASN A 15 -43.46 5.79 -39.63
N SER A 16 -42.48 6.69 -39.74
CA SER A 16 -41.80 7.01 -41.01
C SER A 16 -40.65 6.07 -41.34
N LEU A 17 -40.31 5.13 -40.44
CA LEU A 17 -39.18 4.21 -40.58
C LEU A 17 -39.68 2.79 -40.88
N ASN A 18 -39.08 2.14 -41.89
CA ASN A 18 -39.31 0.73 -42.14
C ASN A 18 -38.48 -0.13 -41.18
N VAL A 19 -39.08 -1.21 -40.67
CA VAL A 19 -38.39 -2.17 -39.82
C VAL A 19 -37.27 -2.86 -40.61
N ASP A 20 -36.08 -2.95 -39.99
CA ASP A 20 -34.88 -3.61 -40.50
C ASP A 20 -34.30 -3.08 -41.82
N GLN A 21 -34.83 -1.96 -42.32
CA GLN A 21 -34.31 -1.24 -43.48
C GLN A 21 -33.61 0.05 -43.03
N GLU A 22 -32.48 0.38 -43.66
CA GLU A 22 -31.79 1.66 -43.44
C GLU A 22 -32.46 2.75 -44.27
N THR A 23 -32.91 3.81 -43.62
CA THR A 23 -33.53 4.97 -44.26
C THR A 23 -32.70 6.21 -43.99
N GLU A 24 -32.29 6.89 -45.06
CA GLU A 24 -31.67 8.21 -45.01
C GLU A 24 -32.74 9.28 -44.86
N MET A 25 -32.61 10.15 -43.85
CA MET A 25 -33.54 11.23 -43.59
C MET A 25 -32.82 12.57 -43.46
N ASN A 26 -33.37 13.57 -44.14
CA ASN A 26 -32.97 14.96 -44.04
C ASN A 26 -33.92 15.70 -43.10
N LEU A 27 -33.43 16.02 -41.89
CA LEU A 27 -34.22 16.65 -40.85
C LEU A 27 -33.80 18.12 -40.70
N MET A 28 -34.72 19.05 -40.95
CA MET A 28 -34.46 20.47 -40.69
C MET A 28 -34.52 20.77 -39.18
N LEU A 29 -33.52 21.49 -38.69
CA LEU A 29 -33.44 21.88 -37.28
C LEU A 29 -34.34 23.09 -36.98
N THR A 30 -35.06 23.01 -35.86
CA THR A 30 -35.97 24.06 -35.39
C THR A 30 -35.60 24.52 -33.98
N ASP A 31 -35.96 25.74 -33.62
CA ASP A 31 -35.79 26.27 -32.25
C ASP A 31 -37.03 25.86 -31.45
N GLY A 32 -36.88 24.95 -30.49
CA GLY A 32 -37.97 24.37 -29.69
C GLY A 32 -38.76 25.36 -28.81
N LYS A 33 -38.40 26.66 -28.83
CA LYS A 33 -39.15 27.71 -28.12
C LYS A 33 -40.19 28.36 -29.03
N LYS A 34 -41.46 28.01 -28.78
CA LYS A 34 -42.65 28.64 -29.39
C LYS A 34 -42.54 30.18 -29.35
N ASN A 35 -42.50 30.79 -30.54
CA ASN A 35 -42.49 32.23 -30.87
C ASN A 35 -41.12 32.91 -31.05
N LYS A 36 -40.59 32.92 -32.28
CA LYS A 36 -40.43 34.10 -33.17
C LYS A 36 -39.42 33.84 -34.30
N LYS A 37 -39.82 34.22 -35.53
CA LYS A 37 -39.02 34.44 -36.76
C LYS A 37 -37.98 33.36 -37.14
N PHE A 38 -38.30 32.65 -38.23
CA PHE A 38 -37.44 31.73 -38.97
C PHE A 38 -36.00 32.22 -39.12
N LYS A 39 -35.09 31.69 -38.29
CA LYS A 39 -33.66 31.68 -38.55
C LYS A 39 -33.32 30.24 -38.93
N TYR A 40 -32.80 30.04 -40.14
CA TYR A 40 -32.37 28.73 -40.61
C TYR A 40 -31.25 28.19 -39.69
N MET A 41 -31.49 27.07 -39.01
CA MET A 41 -30.55 26.46 -38.04
C MET A 41 -29.79 25.26 -38.63
N GLY A 42 -29.87 25.04 -39.94
CA GLY A 42 -29.24 23.91 -40.63
C GLY A 42 -30.15 22.67 -40.72
N TYR A 43 -29.58 21.57 -41.21
CA TYR A 43 -30.25 20.28 -41.33
C TYR A 43 -29.31 19.16 -40.88
N LEU A 44 -29.88 18.10 -40.32
CA LEU A 44 -29.22 16.85 -39.98
C LEU A 44 -29.50 15.83 -41.08
N LEU A 45 -28.45 15.18 -41.57
CA LEU A 45 -28.55 14.03 -42.47
C LEU A 45 -28.25 12.79 -41.62
N LEU A 46 -29.28 11.97 -41.37
CA LEU A 46 -29.18 10.81 -40.49
C LEU A 46 -29.55 9.53 -41.25
N GLN A 47 -28.74 8.50 -41.07
CA GLN A 47 -29.09 7.12 -41.43
C GLN A 47 -29.68 6.44 -40.21
N CYS A 48 -30.97 6.11 -40.27
CA CYS A 48 -31.70 5.50 -39.17
C CYS A 48 -32.17 4.09 -39.58
N LYS A 49 -32.04 3.13 -38.67
CA LYS A 49 -32.55 1.77 -38.83
C LYS A 49 -33.43 1.41 -37.64
N LEU A 50 -34.69 1.10 -37.89
CA LEU A 50 -35.63 0.67 -36.85
C LEU A 50 -35.48 -0.84 -36.62
N THR A 51 -34.98 -1.26 -35.46
CA THR A 51 -34.86 -2.68 -35.09
C THR A 51 -35.75 -3.00 -33.89
N PHE A 52 -36.42 -4.16 -33.89
CA PHE A 52 -37.16 -4.62 -32.73
C PHE A 52 -36.20 -4.99 -31.58
N GLY A 53 -36.20 -4.20 -30.51
CA GLY A 53 -35.53 -4.54 -29.28
C GLY A 53 -36.34 -5.58 -28.50
N ILE A 54 -35.88 -6.84 -28.44
CA ILE A 54 -36.46 -7.86 -27.56
C ILE A 54 -36.06 -7.51 -26.12
N ARG A 55 -36.90 -6.69 -25.47
CA ARG A 55 -36.80 -6.38 -24.05
C ARG A 55 -37.59 -7.45 -23.30
N ASN A 56 -36.87 -8.40 -22.69
CA ASN A 56 -37.29 -9.32 -21.62
C ASN A 56 -38.81 -9.57 -21.49
N LEU A 57 -39.37 -10.39 -22.39
CA LEU A 57 -40.69 -11.02 -22.25
C LEU A 57 -40.54 -12.53 -22.46
N PHE A 58 -39.74 -13.17 -21.60
CA PHE A 58 -39.80 -14.61 -21.36
C PHE A 58 -40.36 -14.83 -19.96
N ASP A 59 -41.63 -14.48 -19.79
CA ASP A 59 -42.44 -15.08 -18.73
C ASP A 59 -42.87 -16.47 -19.20
N ASN A 60 -42.40 -17.47 -18.46
CA ASN A 60 -42.53 -18.91 -18.71
C ASN A 60 -43.98 -19.42 -18.60
N LYS A 61 -44.89 -18.99 -19.49
CA LYS A 61 -46.27 -19.51 -19.46
C LYS A 61 -46.96 -19.78 -20.80
N LEU A 62 -46.26 -19.69 -21.93
CA LEU A 62 -46.85 -19.92 -23.26
C LEU A 62 -46.15 -20.98 -24.13
N LEU A 63 -45.37 -21.88 -23.52
CA LEU A 63 -44.73 -23.01 -24.22
C LEU A 63 -45.22 -24.39 -23.73
N SER A 64 -46.54 -24.56 -23.58
CA SER A 64 -47.14 -25.89 -23.41
C SER A 64 -48.13 -26.31 -24.49
N ASN A 65 -48.53 -25.44 -25.42
CA ASN A 65 -49.62 -25.74 -26.37
C ASN A 65 -49.29 -25.51 -27.86
N ALA A 66 -48.10 -25.92 -28.31
CA ALA A 66 -47.82 -26.00 -29.75
C ALA A 66 -47.11 -27.32 -30.11
N ARG A 67 -47.82 -28.43 -29.89
CA ARG A 67 -47.60 -29.68 -30.64
C ARG A 67 -48.63 -29.72 -31.76
N SER A 68 -48.21 -29.42 -32.99
CA SER A 68 -48.58 -30.19 -34.18
C SER A 68 -48.03 -29.54 -35.46
N ASN A 69 -47.62 -30.41 -36.36
CA ASN A 69 -47.50 -30.23 -37.80
C ASN A 69 -46.27 -29.49 -38.37
N SER A 70 -45.28 -30.33 -38.68
CA SER A 70 -44.64 -30.53 -39.99
C SER A 70 -44.05 -29.36 -40.78
N SER A 71 -42.86 -29.68 -41.32
CA SER A 71 -42.21 -29.14 -42.52
C SER A 71 -41.55 -27.76 -42.42
N SER A 72 -40.28 -27.75 -41.99
CA SER A 72 -39.19 -27.02 -42.68
C SER A 72 -37.84 -27.31 -42.01
N SER A 73 -37.21 -28.43 -42.37
CA SER A 73 -35.87 -28.83 -41.90
C SER A 73 -34.73 -27.96 -42.44
N VAL A 74 -35.01 -26.97 -43.30
CA VAL A 74 -34.00 -26.08 -43.90
C VAL A 74 -33.79 -24.79 -43.10
N ALA A 75 -34.80 -24.31 -42.36
CA ALA A 75 -34.66 -23.12 -41.51
C ALA A 75 -33.91 -23.42 -40.19
N ARG A 76 -33.88 -24.67 -39.74
CA ARG A 76 -33.17 -25.04 -38.51
C ARG A 76 -31.64 -25.09 -38.66
N SER A 77 -31.12 -25.37 -39.86
CA SER A 77 -29.67 -25.45 -40.09
C SER A 77 -29.00 -24.07 -40.24
N PHE A 78 -29.71 -23.08 -40.79
CA PHE A 78 -29.18 -21.71 -40.90
C PHE A 78 -29.25 -20.93 -39.57
N PHE A 79 -30.30 -21.13 -38.77
CA PHE A 79 -30.47 -20.42 -37.48
C PHE A 79 -29.70 -21.03 -36.30
N LEU A 80 -29.19 -22.27 -36.40
CA LEU A 80 -28.23 -22.82 -35.43
C LEU A 80 -26.76 -22.42 -35.71
N GLY A 81 -26.44 -21.95 -36.93
CA GLY A 81 -25.10 -21.50 -37.31
C GLY A 81 -24.76 -20.10 -36.81
N ASP A 82 -25.74 -19.19 -36.75
CA ASP A 82 -25.51 -17.79 -36.37
C ASP A 82 -25.70 -17.50 -34.87
N HIS A 83 -26.47 -18.32 -34.15
CA HIS A 83 -26.53 -18.24 -32.69
C HIS A 83 -25.28 -18.78 -31.98
N GLN A 84 -24.37 -19.42 -32.72
CA GLN A 84 -23.04 -19.81 -32.26
C GLN A 84 -21.96 -18.76 -32.56
N ARG A 85 -22.27 -17.69 -33.32
CA ARG A 85 -21.26 -16.73 -33.82
C ARG A 85 -21.23 -15.36 -33.14
N LYS A 86 -22.05 -15.11 -32.11
CA LYS A 86 -21.95 -13.91 -31.24
C LYS A 86 -22.17 -14.19 -29.74
N LYS A 87 -21.83 -15.39 -29.25
CA LYS A 87 -21.36 -15.49 -27.86
C LYS A 87 -19.91 -15.00 -27.90
N LYS A 88 -19.63 -13.77 -27.46
CA LYS A 88 -18.26 -13.41 -27.06
C LYS A 88 -17.82 -14.53 -26.12
N LYS A 89 -16.92 -15.43 -26.57
CA LYS A 89 -16.31 -16.43 -25.69
C LYS A 89 -15.81 -15.63 -24.49
N LYS A 90 -16.32 -15.94 -23.31
CA LYS A 90 -15.86 -15.31 -22.07
C LYS A 90 -14.40 -15.77 -21.93
N GLN A 91 -13.47 -14.92 -22.35
CA GLN A 91 -12.03 -15.23 -22.29
C GLN A 91 -11.69 -15.55 -20.84
N LYS A 92 -11.09 -16.71 -20.61
CA LYS A 92 -10.65 -17.13 -19.28
C LYS A 92 -9.41 -16.30 -18.92
N ILE A 93 -9.42 -15.70 -17.73
CA ILE A 93 -8.28 -14.96 -17.21
C ILE A 93 -7.27 -16.00 -16.70
N LYS A 94 -6.06 -15.99 -17.27
CA LYS A 94 -4.94 -16.85 -16.89
C LYS A 94 -4.25 -16.34 -15.63
N GLY A 95 -4.17 -15.03 -15.46
CA GLY A 95 -3.55 -14.37 -14.32
C GLY A 95 -3.70 -12.86 -14.39
N SER A 96 -2.99 -12.16 -13.52
CA SER A 96 -2.84 -10.70 -13.57
C SER A 96 -1.37 -10.32 -13.62
N VAL A 97 -1.05 -9.28 -14.38
CA VAL A 97 0.28 -8.68 -14.51
C VAL A 97 0.23 -7.28 -13.93
N ASN A 98 0.97 -7.06 -12.86
CA ASN A 98 1.15 -5.76 -12.25
C ASN A 98 2.47 -5.12 -12.73
N ILE A 99 2.39 -3.87 -13.17
CA ILE A 99 3.54 -3.10 -13.64
C ILE A 99 3.60 -1.81 -12.82
N VAL A 100 4.72 -1.57 -12.16
CA VAL A 100 5.02 -0.28 -11.51
C VAL A 100 6.06 0.44 -12.35
N LEU A 101 5.64 1.44 -13.12
CA LEU A 101 6.52 2.30 -13.89
C LEU A 101 7.17 3.32 -12.94
N VAL A 102 8.47 3.15 -12.64
CA VAL A 102 9.17 3.99 -11.68
C VAL A 102 9.68 5.26 -12.36
N GLU A 103 10.65 5.11 -13.26
CA GLU A 103 11.30 6.22 -13.93
C GLU A 103 11.92 5.82 -15.28
N GLY A 104 12.12 6.80 -16.14
CA GLY A 104 12.93 6.69 -17.35
C GLY A 104 14.22 7.46 -17.17
N ARG A 105 15.31 7.01 -17.80
CA ARG A 105 16.59 7.68 -17.75
C ARG A 105 17.23 7.74 -19.13
N GLN A 106 17.91 8.86 -19.39
CA GLN A 106 18.63 9.10 -20.63
C GLN A 106 17.74 8.96 -21.88
N LEU A 107 16.50 9.44 -21.81
CA LEU A 107 15.62 9.45 -22.98
C LEU A 107 16.15 10.42 -24.04
N ILE A 108 15.83 10.14 -25.30
CA ILE A 108 16.19 11.00 -26.43
C ILE A 108 15.39 12.31 -26.33
N ALA A 109 16.03 13.44 -26.62
CA ALA A 109 15.36 14.72 -26.78
C ALA A 109 14.84 14.83 -28.21
N MET A 110 13.53 15.01 -28.39
CA MET A 110 12.91 15.24 -29.70
C MET A 110 12.45 16.68 -29.91
N ASP A 111 12.16 17.44 -28.84
CA ASP A 111 11.76 18.83 -28.99
C ASP A 111 12.94 19.76 -29.33
N ASP A 112 12.65 20.85 -30.03
CA ASP A 112 13.56 21.98 -30.28
C ASP A 112 14.14 22.61 -28.99
N ASN A 113 13.48 22.37 -27.86
CA ASN A 113 13.90 22.85 -26.54
C ASN A 113 14.99 21.99 -25.88
N GLY A 114 15.38 20.86 -26.51
CA GLY A 114 16.38 19.92 -25.99
C GLY A 114 15.87 18.97 -24.91
N PHE A 115 14.55 18.91 -24.69
CA PHE A 115 13.87 17.98 -23.80
C PHE A 115 12.78 17.20 -24.56
N SER A 116 12.00 16.42 -23.83
CA SER A 116 10.81 15.71 -24.30
C SER A 116 9.75 15.76 -23.21
N ASP A 117 8.50 15.49 -23.59
CA ASP A 117 7.32 15.34 -22.76
C ASP A 117 6.90 13.85 -22.65
N PRO A 118 7.76 12.95 -22.14
CA PRO A 118 7.61 11.51 -22.32
C PRO A 118 6.40 10.90 -21.59
N TYR A 119 5.79 9.92 -22.24
CA TYR A 119 4.80 8.99 -21.66
C TYR A 119 4.97 7.57 -22.20
N VAL A 120 4.51 6.58 -21.43
CA VAL A 120 4.64 5.16 -21.78
C VAL A 120 3.27 4.54 -22.06
N LYS A 121 3.19 3.71 -23.10
CA LYS A 121 2.05 2.85 -23.40
C LYS A 121 2.46 1.39 -23.20
N PHE A 122 1.67 0.68 -22.39
CA PHE A 122 1.77 -0.76 -22.20
C PHE A 122 0.68 -1.45 -23.00
N GLN A 123 1.02 -2.54 -23.68
CA GLN A 123 0.05 -3.37 -24.38
C GLN A 123 0.31 -4.85 -24.10
N LEU A 124 -0.73 -5.55 -23.65
CA LEU A 124 -0.75 -7.00 -23.49
C LEU A 124 -2.03 -7.53 -24.15
N GLY A 125 -1.89 -8.29 -25.23
CA GLY A 125 -3.02 -8.70 -26.04
C GLY A 125 -3.85 -7.51 -26.54
N ASN A 126 -5.11 -7.45 -26.09
CA ASN A 126 -6.04 -6.37 -26.44
C ASN A 126 -6.10 -5.24 -25.40
N GLU A 127 -5.51 -5.41 -24.23
CA GLU A 127 -5.50 -4.39 -23.18
C GLU A 127 -4.38 -3.38 -23.44
N LYS A 128 -4.71 -2.08 -23.31
CA LYS A 128 -3.79 -0.97 -23.53
C LYS A 128 -3.89 0.01 -22.38
N PHE A 129 -2.76 0.36 -21.81
CA PHE A 129 -2.65 1.34 -20.74
C PHE A 129 -1.69 2.47 -21.13
N LYS A 130 -1.98 3.69 -20.69
CA LYS A 130 -1.16 4.89 -20.95
C LYS A 130 -0.84 5.56 -19.63
N SER A 131 0.43 5.92 -19.42
CA SER A 131 0.87 6.70 -18.26
C SER A 131 0.55 8.18 -18.39
N LYS A 132 0.71 8.94 -17.30
CA LYS A 132 0.72 10.41 -17.40
C LYS A 132 1.92 10.88 -18.21
N CYS A 133 1.75 12.01 -18.88
CA CYS A 133 2.82 12.73 -19.57
C CYS A 133 3.60 13.57 -18.55
N LYS A 134 4.93 13.56 -18.65
CA LYS A 134 5.84 14.33 -17.80
C LYS A 134 6.53 15.37 -18.65
N LEU A 135 6.29 16.64 -18.35
CA LEU A 135 6.74 17.74 -19.21
C LEU A 135 8.25 18.03 -19.04
N LYS A 136 8.92 18.33 -20.15
CA LYS A 136 10.29 18.86 -20.29
C LYS A 136 11.32 18.11 -19.49
N THR A 137 11.41 16.80 -19.68
CA THR A 137 12.38 15.97 -18.98
C THR A 137 12.82 14.75 -19.77
N LEU A 138 14.13 14.48 -19.74
CA LEU A 138 14.74 13.26 -20.27
C LEU A 138 14.93 12.17 -19.20
N ASN A 139 14.61 12.51 -17.94
CA ASN A 139 14.66 11.60 -16.80
C ASN A 139 13.33 11.65 -16.03
N PRO A 140 12.20 11.31 -16.68
CA PRO A 140 10.88 11.37 -16.07
C PRO A 140 10.75 10.39 -14.90
N LYS A 141 10.09 10.83 -13.83
CA LYS A 141 9.63 9.97 -12.74
C LYS A 141 8.10 9.89 -12.77
N TRP A 142 7.57 8.71 -13.08
CA TRP A 142 6.12 8.49 -13.15
C TRP A 142 5.57 8.00 -11.82
N VAL A 143 6.15 6.93 -11.29
CA VAL A 143 5.68 6.22 -10.08
C VAL A 143 4.20 5.86 -10.22
N GLU A 144 3.88 5.17 -11.32
CA GLU A 144 2.51 4.78 -11.68
C GLU A 144 2.35 3.26 -11.70
N THR A 145 1.19 2.77 -11.28
CA THR A 145 0.88 1.34 -11.20
C THR A 145 -0.23 0.99 -12.19
N PHE A 146 0.00 -0.08 -12.95
CA PHE A 146 -0.93 -0.63 -13.92
C PHE A 146 -1.20 -2.10 -13.58
N ASP A 147 -2.47 -2.47 -13.51
CA ASP A 147 -2.92 -3.85 -13.35
C ASP A 147 -3.57 -4.28 -14.66
N ILE A 148 -3.02 -5.33 -15.27
CA ILE A 148 -3.43 -5.84 -16.57
C ILE A 148 -3.92 -7.28 -16.39
N ASP A 149 -5.08 -7.60 -16.96
CA ASP A 149 -5.59 -8.97 -16.94
C ASP A 149 -4.89 -9.78 -18.04
N TRP A 150 -4.19 -10.85 -17.65
CA TRP A 150 -3.53 -11.73 -18.60
C TRP A 150 -4.51 -12.83 -19.03
N LEU A 151 -4.96 -12.78 -20.29
CA LEU A 151 -5.92 -13.74 -20.81
C LEU A 151 -5.22 -14.95 -21.41
N GLU A 152 -5.87 -16.12 -21.36
CA GLU A 152 -5.34 -17.36 -21.92
C GLU A 152 -5.15 -17.29 -23.45
N SER A 153 -5.88 -16.41 -24.13
CA SER A 153 -5.75 -16.16 -25.57
C SER A 153 -4.61 -15.20 -25.94
N ASP A 154 -4.03 -14.51 -24.96
CA ASP A 154 -3.04 -13.46 -25.23
C ASP A 154 -1.66 -14.06 -25.44
N GLN A 155 -0.84 -13.37 -26.25
CA GLN A 155 0.57 -13.68 -26.33
C GLN A 155 1.25 -13.38 -24.99
N SER A 156 2.33 -14.09 -24.67
CA SER A 156 3.08 -13.89 -23.42
C SER A 156 4.07 -12.73 -23.49
N TYR A 157 3.92 -11.81 -24.46
CA TYR A 157 4.78 -10.64 -24.63
C TYR A 157 4.05 -9.37 -24.20
N LEU A 158 4.69 -8.59 -23.34
CA LEU A 158 4.29 -7.24 -22.97
C LEU A 158 5.03 -6.24 -23.87
N ASP A 159 4.30 -5.54 -24.73
CA ASP A 159 4.83 -4.48 -25.57
C ASP A 159 4.86 -3.15 -24.77
N ILE A 160 6.01 -2.49 -24.76
CA ILE A 160 6.26 -1.21 -24.07
C ILE A 160 6.72 -0.19 -25.10
N ASN A 161 5.95 0.87 -25.28
CA ASN A 161 6.27 1.94 -26.23
C ASN A 161 6.34 3.28 -25.51
N VAL A 162 7.43 4.02 -25.70
CA VAL A 162 7.65 5.35 -25.14
C VAL A 162 7.46 6.37 -26.23
N TYR A 163 6.70 7.42 -25.92
CA TYR A 163 6.34 8.48 -26.85
C TYR A 163 6.64 9.84 -26.24
N ASP A 164 6.94 10.81 -27.10
CA ASP A 164 6.91 12.23 -26.79
C ASP A 164 5.49 12.79 -27.01
N HIS A 165 5.05 13.73 -26.18
CA HIS A 165 3.73 14.32 -26.33
C HIS A 165 3.79 15.71 -26.96
N ASP A 166 3.31 15.81 -28.19
CA ASP A 166 3.36 17.07 -28.95
C ASP A 166 2.00 17.77 -28.99
N VAL A 167 1.98 19.04 -28.57
CA VAL A 167 0.76 19.86 -28.63
C VAL A 167 0.49 20.27 -30.07
N GLY A 168 -0.43 19.56 -30.74
CA GLY A 168 -0.90 19.90 -32.09
C GLY A 168 -0.28 19.06 -33.23
N GLY A 169 0.51 18.03 -32.89
CA GLY A 169 1.13 17.08 -33.83
C GLY A 169 0.77 15.61 -33.55
N LYS A 170 1.44 14.69 -34.25
CA LYS A 170 1.44 13.26 -33.89
C LYS A 170 2.63 13.03 -32.97
N ASP A 171 2.35 12.48 -31.78
CA ASP A 171 3.34 12.07 -30.79
C ASP A 171 4.48 11.23 -31.41
N ASP A 172 5.73 11.69 -31.25
CA ASP A 172 6.93 11.02 -31.72
C ASP A 172 7.30 9.79 -30.88
N VAL A 173 7.90 8.77 -31.49
CA VAL A 173 8.33 7.55 -30.79
C VAL A 173 9.74 7.76 -30.24
N LEU A 174 9.88 7.70 -28.91
CA LEU A 174 11.17 7.82 -28.22
C LEU A 174 11.90 6.47 -28.12
N GLY A 175 11.15 5.36 -28.07
CA GLY A 175 11.73 4.03 -27.98
C GLY A 175 10.69 2.93 -27.79
N ARG A 176 11.08 1.69 -28.06
CA ARG A 176 10.24 0.50 -27.91
C ARG A 176 11.00 -0.58 -27.14
N ALA A 177 10.26 -1.42 -26.44
CA ALA A 177 10.79 -2.61 -25.78
C ALA A 177 9.71 -3.70 -25.72
N LYS A 178 10.14 -4.96 -25.67
CA LYS A 178 9.27 -6.12 -25.50
C LYS A 178 9.78 -7.01 -24.38
N LEU A 179 8.89 -7.40 -23.48
CA LEU A 179 9.22 -8.30 -22.38
C LEU A 179 8.47 -9.62 -22.53
N ASP A 180 9.19 -10.74 -22.45
CA ASP A 180 8.59 -12.07 -22.38
C ASP A 180 8.22 -12.42 -20.94
N LEU A 181 6.92 -12.51 -20.66
CA LEU A 181 6.37 -12.82 -19.34
C LEU A 181 6.75 -14.22 -18.87
N THR A 182 7.03 -15.17 -19.77
CA THR A 182 7.40 -16.55 -19.38
C THR A 182 8.82 -16.66 -18.82
N SER A 183 9.67 -15.67 -19.08
CA SER A 183 11.05 -15.64 -18.59
C SER A 183 11.17 -15.27 -17.11
N TYR A 184 10.09 -14.80 -16.49
CA TYR A 184 10.08 -14.31 -15.12
C TYR A 184 9.37 -15.28 -14.17
N GLU A 185 9.89 -15.41 -12.95
CA GLU A 185 9.29 -16.25 -11.93
C GLU A 185 7.90 -15.72 -11.52
N PRO A 186 6.86 -16.56 -11.48
CA PRO A 186 5.52 -16.16 -11.04
C PRO A 186 5.48 -15.88 -9.53
N ASN A 187 4.50 -15.10 -9.11
CA ASN A 187 4.26 -14.66 -7.73
C ASN A 187 5.48 -13.98 -7.07
N ARG A 188 6.35 -13.35 -7.88
CA ARG A 188 7.50 -12.57 -7.43
C ARG A 188 7.56 -11.23 -8.15
N THR A 189 7.92 -10.17 -7.42
CA THR A 189 8.16 -8.85 -7.99
C THR A 189 9.62 -8.74 -8.45
N HIS A 190 9.82 -8.47 -9.73
CA HIS A 190 11.12 -8.31 -10.36
C HIS A 190 11.41 -6.83 -10.61
N ASN A 191 12.60 -6.36 -10.22
CA ASN A 191 13.07 -5.02 -10.53
C ASN A 191 13.82 -5.05 -11.87
N LEU A 192 13.22 -4.47 -12.91
CA LEU A 192 13.70 -4.56 -14.27
C LEU A 192 14.26 -3.22 -14.75
N LYS A 193 15.49 -3.26 -15.25
CA LYS A 193 16.04 -2.22 -16.12
C LYS A 193 15.79 -2.66 -17.57
N VAL A 194 14.91 -1.95 -18.27
CA VAL A 194 14.50 -2.25 -19.64
C VAL A 194 15.15 -1.23 -20.56
N ASP A 195 16.15 -1.65 -21.32
CA ASP A 195 16.79 -0.81 -22.32
C ASP A 195 15.87 -0.66 -23.53
N LEU A 196 15.71 0.56 -24.03
CA LEU A 196 14.86 0.87 -25.18
C LEU A 196 15.63 0.67 -26.48
N GLU A 197 14.93 0.18 -27.51
CA GLU A 197 15.46 0.08 -28.88
C GLU A 197 15.95 1.44 -29.41
N ASP A 198 16.80 1.39 -30.44
CA ASP A 198 17.33 2.56 -31.16
C ASP A 198 18.08 3.59 -30.29
N GLY A 199 18.58 3.16 -29.11
CA GLY A 199 19.30 4.05 -28.20
C GLY A 199 18.37 5.02 -27.44
N GLY A 200 17.08 4.71 -27.34
CA GLY A 200 16.05 5.51 -26.68
C GLY A 200 16.21 5.76 -25.17
N GLY A 201 17.30 5.33 -24.56
CA GLY A 201 17.52 5.32 -23.12
C GLY A 201 17.08 4.01 -22.47
N TYR A 202 16.70 4.07 -21.19
CA TYR A 202 16.18 2.90 -20.48
C TYR A 202 15.10 3.26 -19.46
N LEU A 203 14.22 2.31 -19.17
CA LEU A 203 13.17 2.40 -18.17
C LEU A 203 13.52 1.54 -16.95
N ILE A 204 13.10 1.99 -15.77
CA ILE A 204 13.12 1.20 -14.54
C ILE A 204 11.66 0.92 -14.18
N LEU A 205 11.30 -0.37 -14.12
CA LEU A 205 9.96 -0.81 -13.75
C LEU A 205 10.00 -2.02 -12.83
N LEU A 206 8.97 -2.18 -12.01
CA LEU A 206 8.72 -3.41 -11.27
C LEU A 206 7.66 -4.23 -12.00
N LEU A 207 7.95 -5.49 -12.27
CA LEU A 207 7.03 -6.43 -12.90
C LEU A 207 6.65 -7.53 -11.92
N THR A 208 5.35 -7.75 -11.72
CA THR A 208 4.86 -8.88 -10.90
C THR A 208 3.80 -9.66 -11.66
N ILE A 209 4.01 -10.97 -11.81
CA ILE A 209 3.11 -11.86 -12.55
C ILE A 209 2.40 -12.76 -11.53
N CYS A 210 1.07 -12.71 -11.48
CA CYS A 210 0.26 -13.51 -10.56
C CYS A 210 -0.66 -14.46 -11.35
N PRO A 211 -0.28 -15.71 -11.60
CA PRO A 211 -1.16 -16.71 -12.20
C PRO A 211 -2.34 -17.05 -11.27
N PHE A 212 -3.46 -17.44 -11.87
CA PHE A 212 -4.72 -17.77 -11.17
C PHE A 212 -5.16 -19.23 -11.31
N ASP A 213 -4.39 -20.10 -11.99
CA ASP A 213 -4.83 -21.49 -12.23
C ASP A 213 -4.81 -22.31 -10.93
N ARG A 214 -5.90 -23.05 -10.70
CA ARG A 214 -6.16 -23.80 -9.45
C ARG A 214 -5.56 -25.22 -9.41
N ASN A 215 -5.03 -25.73 -10.52
CA ASN A 215 -4.73 -27.16 -10.68
C ASN A 215 -3.24 -27.52 -10.59
N ASP A 216 -2.32 -26.60 -10.86
CA ASP A 216 -0.87 -26.85 -10.77
C ASP A 216 -0.26 -26.38 -9.42
N ASP A 217 -1.02 -25.61 -8.64
CA ASP A 217 -0.53 -25.00 -7.39
C ASP A 217 -0.25 -26.02 -6.27
N GLU A 218 -0.91 -27.18 -6.17
CA GLU A 218 -0.67 -28.13 -5.06
C GLU A 218 0.69 -28.84 -5.15
N VAL A 219 1.20 -29.12 -6.35
CA VAL A 219 2.47 -29.84 -6.53
C VAL A 219 3.67 -28.88 -6.45
N ASP A 220 3.54 -27.68 -7.03
CA ASP A 220 4.59 -26.66 -7.03
C ASP A 220 4.71 -25.95 -5.67
N SER A 221 3.59 -25.66 -4.97
CA SER A 221 3.64 -25.07 -3.63
C SER A 221 4.35 -25.98 -2.64
N VAL A 222 4.03 -27.28 -2.61
CA VAL A 222 4.69 -28.24 -1.71
C VAL A 222 6.18 -28.38 -2.00
N GLN A 223 6.59 -28.45 -3.28
CA GLN A 223 8.01 -28.48 -3.63
C GLN A 223 8.73 -27.17 -3.29
N GLN A 224 8.07 -26.02 -3.48
CA GLN A 224 8.64 -24.71 -3.16
C GLN A 224 8.74 -24.50 -1.64
N GLN A 225 7.74 -24.93 -0.88
CA GLN A 225 7.73 -24.97 0.59
C GLN A 225 8.85 -25.86 1.11
N GLN A 226 9.01 -27.07 0.56
CA GLN A 226 10.09 -27.99 0.92
C GLN A 226 11.46 -27.39 0.56
N LYS A 227 11.62 -26.81 -0.63
CA LYS A 227 12.88 -26.19 -1.08
C LYS A 227 13.26 -24.98 -0.24
N LEU A 228 12.30 -24.13 0.13
CA LEU A 228 12.52 -22.96 1.00
C LEU A 228 12.80 -23.39 2.44
N THR A 229 12.03 -24.33 2.98
CA THR A 229 12.25 -24.89 4.32
C THR A 229 13.62 -25.56 4.39
N LEU A 230 13.99 -26.39 3.42
CA LEU A 230 15.31 -27.04 3.36
C LEU A 230 16.46 -26.04 3.18
N LYS A 231 16.29 -25.00 2.33
CA LYS A 231 17.26 -23.91 2.21
C LYS A 231 17.47 -23.20 3.54
N PHE A 232 16.41 -22.92 4.29
CA PHE A 232 16.50 -22.20 5.56
C PHE A 232 16.97 -23.06 6.73
N SER A 233 16.51 -24.31 6.86
CA SER A 233 17.07 -25.27 7.81
C SER A 233 18.57 -25.44 7.60
N SER A 234 19.00 -25.54 6.33
CA SER A 234 20.43 -25.59 5.99
C SER A 234 21.16 -24.25 6.27
N SER A 235 20.50 -23.10 6.07
CA SER A 235 21.10 -21.77 6.29
C SER A 235 21.22 -21.40 7.77
N ASN A 236 20.33 -21.93 8.62
CA ASN A 236 20.39 -21.70 10.07
C ASN A 236 21.50 -22.56 10.72
N GLU A 237 21.83 -23.71 10.13
CA GLU A 237 22.97 -24.54 10.54
C GLU A 237 24.32 -24.07 9.97
N GLN A 238 24.32 -23.34 8.85
CA GLN A 238 25.54 -22.87 8.20
C GLN A 238 26.06 -21.57 8.81
N SER A 239 26.89 -21.70 9.86
CA SER A 239 27.93 -20.78 10.37
C SER A 239 27.72 -19.25 10.18
N ILE A 240 27.83 -18.49 11.28
CA ILE A 240 27.82 -17.01 11.34
C ILE A 240 28.60 -16.35 10.17
N TYR A 241 29.71 -16.95 9.75
CA TYR A 241 30.58 -16.46 8.67
C TYR A 241 29.96 -16.49 7.26
N ARG A 242 29.12 -17.47 6.90
CA ARG A 242 28.45 -17.53 5.59
C ARG A 242 27.22 -16.62 5.51
N SER A 243 26.64 -16.26 6.66
CA SER A 243 25.52 -15.31 6.74
C SER A 243 25.87 -13.91 6.22
N PHE A 244 27.16 -13.56 6.15
CA PHE A 244 27.64 -12.28 5.62
C PHE A 244 27.87 -12.25 4.10
N GLN A 245 27.68 -13.38 3.38
CA GLN A 245 27.92 -13.43 1.92
C GLN A 245 26.72 -12.98 1.08
N ASP A 246 25.49 -13.13 1.61
CA ASP A 246 24.26 -12.72 0.93
C ASP A 246 23.33 -12.01 1.93
N ILE A 247 23.40 -10.67 1.94
CA ILE A 247 22.84 -9.82 3.01
C ILE A 247 21.54 -9.11 2.56
N SER A 248 21.14 -9.22 1.29
CA SER A 248 19.89 -8.60 0.82
C SER A 248 18.65 -9.27 1.43
N ASP A 249 18.77 -10.57 1.78
CA ASP A 249 17.65 -11.42 2.15
C ASP A 249 17.76 -11.83 3.62
N VAL A 250 16.91 -11.24 4.46
CA VAL A 250 16.87 -11.49 5.91
C VAL A 250 16.05 -12.73 6.23
N GLY A 251 15.00 -13.00 5.44
CA GLY A 251 14.08 -14.09 5.67
C GLY A 251 13.07 -14.30 4.56
N HIS A 252 12.07 -15.13 4.82
CA HIS A 252 10.88 -15.30 3.98
C HIS A 252 9.62 -15.45 4.83
N LEU A 253 8.51 -14.99 4.28
CA LEU A 253 7.17 -15.12 4.84
C LEU A 253 6.39 -16.08 3.95
N VAL A 254 5.87 -17.14 4.55
CA VAL A 254 4.85 -18.00 3.95
C VAL A 254 3.50 -17.49 4.43
N LEU A 255 2.66 -17.01 3.52
CA LEU A 255 1.38 -16.38 3.83
C LEU A 255 0.25 -17.11 3.11
N THR A 256 -0.72 -17.65 3.85
CA THR A 256 -1.94 -18.24 3.30
C THR A 256 -3.13 -17.33 3.57
N ILE A 257 -3.80 -16.90 2.49
CA ILE A 257 -5.07 -16.19 2.56
C ILE A 257 -6.20 -17.20 2.37
N HIS A 258 -6.91 -17.50 3.46
CA HIS A 258 -7.94 -18.55 3.47
C HIS A 258 -9.25 -18.03 2.88
N GLN A 259 -9.89 -17.09 3.58
CA GLN A 259 -11.23 -16.61 3.24
C GLN A 259 -11.50 -15.24 3.88
N ALA A 260 -12.51 -14.54 3.37
CA ALA A 260 -13.09 -13.37 4.03
C ALA A 260 -14.58 -13.60 4.31
N ARG A 261 -15.14 -12.85 5.26
CA ARG A 261 -16.56 -12.92 5.63
C ARG A 261 -17.15 -11.54 5.88
N GLY A 262 -18.41 -11.38 5.50
CA GLY A 262 -19.20 -10.19 5.81
C GLY A 262 -18.71 -8.93 5.10
N LEU A 263 -18.18 -9.06 3.88
CA LEU A 263 -17.73 -7.92 3.08
C LEU A 263 -18.89 -6.98 2.73
N ALA A 264 -18.57 -5.73 2.42
CA ALA A 264 -19.55 -4.78 1.88
C ALA A 264 -19.99 -5.22 0.48
N ALA A 265 -21.28 -5.05 0.16
CA ALA A 265 -21.78 -5.22 -1.19
C ALA A 265 -21.53 -3.92 -1.97
N ALA A 266 -20.77 -4.01 -3.06
CA ALA A 266 -20.48 -2.88 -3.94
C ALA A 266 -21.29 -2.94 -5.24
N ASP A 267 -21.66 -4.13 -5.74
CA ASP A 267 -22.47 -4.25 -6.94
C ASP A 267 -23.95 -3.94 -6.73
N ILE A 268 -24.59 -3.47 -7.81
CA ILE A 268 -26.04 -3.22 -7.93
C ILE A 268 -26.89 -4.45 -7.53
N GLY A 269 -26.33 -5.65 -7.57
CA GLY A 269 -26.97 -6.91 -7.18
C GLY A 269 -26.85 -7.29 -5.69
N GLY A 270 -26.25 -6.44 -4.85
CA GLY A 270 -26.06 -6.72 -3.42
C GLY A 270 -24.97 -7.75 -3.12
N LYS A 271 -24.08 -8.00 -4.07
CA LYS A 271 -22.92 -8.90 -3.96
C LYS A 271 -21.66 -8.13 -4.40
N SER A 272 -20.52 -8.80 -4.35
CA SER A 272 -19.25 -8.27 -4.86
C SER A 272 -18.48 -9.40 -5.53
N ASP A 273 -17.47 -9.06 -6.32
CA ASP A 273 -16.47 -9.90 -6.94
C ASP A 273 -15.09 -9.70 -6.24
N PRO A 274 -14.96 -10.11 -4.95
CA PRO A 274 -13.79 -9.77 -4.16
C PRO A 274 -12.50 -10.53 -4.56
N PHE A 275 -11.39 -9.82 -4.49
CA PHE A 275 -10.03 -10.36 -4.54
C PHE A 275 -9.13 -9.66 -3.51
N CYS A 276 -7.99 -10.26 -3.18
CA CYS A 276 -7.02 -9.71 -2.24
C CYS A 276 -5.72 -9.33 -2.95
N VAL A 277 -5.22 -8.16 -2.60
CA VAL A 277 -3.88 -7.68 -2.94
C VAL A 277 -3.04 -7.71 -1.67
N VAL A 278 -1.90 -8.37 -1.74
CA VAL A 278 -0.91 -8.48 -0.68
C VAL A 278 0.27 -7.60 -1.03
N GLU A 279 0.59 -6.63 -0.18
CA GLU A 279 1.73 -5.74 -0.35
C GLU A 279 2.70 -5.92 0.82
N LEU A 280 3.98 -6.13 0.51
CA LEU A 280 5.08 -6.06 1.46
C LEU A 280 6.17 -5.17 0.88
N VAL A 281 6.25 -3.94 1.39
CA VAL A 281 7.14 -2.89 0.86
C VAL A 281 6.83 -2.63 -0.63
N ASN A 282 7.71 -3.07 -1.53
CA ASN A 282 7.59 -2.93 -2.98
C ASN A 282 7.06 -4.20 -3.67
N THR A 283 6.95 -5.31 -2.94
CA THR A 283 6.35 -6.55 -3.45
C THR A 283 4.84 -6.43 -3.42
N ARG A 284 4.17 -6.74 -4.54
CA ARG A 284 2.71 -6.71 -4.67
C ARG A 284 2.19 -7.96 -5.36
N LEU A 285 1.43 -8.78 -4.63
CA LEU A 285 0.87 -10.05 -5.11
C LEU A 285 -0.66 -10.02 -5.06
N GLN A 286 -1.31 -10.85 -5.87
CA GLN A 286 -2.78 -10.88 -5.97
C GLN A 286 -3.35 -12.30 -5.96
N THR A 287 -4.52 -12.46 -5.31
CA THR A 287 -5.35 -13.67 -5.41
C THR A 287 -6.21 -13.68 -6.66
N HIS A 288 -6.76 -14.84 -6.99
CA HIS A 288 -7.84 -14.91 -7.97
C HIS A 288 -9.11 -14.21 -7.44
N THR A 289 -9.97 -13.78 -8.35
CA THR A 289 -11.27 -13.18 -8.03
C THR A 289 -12.32 -14.27 -7.78
N ASP A 290 -13.07 -14.15 -6.69
CA ASP A 290 -14.24 -15.00 -6.43
C ASP A 290 -15.51 -14.19 -6.73
N PHE A 291 -16.31 -14.63 -7.70
CA PHE A 291 -17.38 -13.81 -8.26
C PHE A 291 -18.70 -13.95 -7.45
N LYS A 292 -19.41 -12.84 -7.26
CA LYS A 292 -20.76 -12.73 -6.72
C LYS A 292 -20.90 -13.32 -5.31
N THR A 293 -19.98 -12.97 -4.44
CA THR A 293 -19.92 -13.43 -3.05
C THR A 293 -19.48 -12.33 -2.08
N LEU A 294 -20.00 -12.38 -0.85
CA LEU A 294 -19.54 -11.55 0.28
C LEU A 294 -18.68 -12.36 1.27
N ASN A 295 -18.53 -13.66 1.02
CA ASN A 295 -17.76 -14.59 1.84
C ASN A 295 -16.81 -15.41 0.94
N PRO A 296 -15.85 -14.76 0.27
CA PRO A 296 -14.97 -15.43 -0.68
C PRO A 296 -14.04 -16.42 -0.01
N LYS A 297 -13.70 -17.48 -0.74
CA LYS A 297 -12.72 -18.49 -0.33
C LYS A 297 -11.62 -18.58 -1.39
N TRP A 298 -10.43 -18.12 -1.05
CA TRP A 298 -9.29 -18.13 -1.96
C TRP A 298 -8.38 -19.33 -1.71
N GLY A 299 -8.01 -19.59 -0.45
CA GLY A 299 -7.07 -20.66 -0.11
C GLY A 299 -5.72 -20.53 -0.81
N LYS A 300 -5.27 -19.30 -1.13
CA LYS A 300 -4.03 -19.06 -1.89
C LYS A 300 -2.85 -18.84 -0.94
N GLU A 301 -1.73 -19.48 -1.24
CA GLU A 301 -0.46 -19.32 -0.53
C GLU A 301 0.49 -18.41 -1.32
N PHE A 302 1.26 -17.59 -0.60
CA PHE A 302 2.25 -16.69 -1.13
C PHE A 302 3.58 -16.89 -0.42
N TYR A 303 4.66 -16.90 -1.21
CA TYR A 303 6.03 -17.01 -0.74
C TYR A 303 6.75 -15.69 -0.96
N ILE A 304 6.90 -14.90 0.11
CA ILE A 304 7.37 -13.52 0.03
C ILE A 304 8.76 -13.43 0.65
N GLN A 305 9.73 -12.91 -0.10
CA GLN A 305 11.07 -12.61 0.39
C GLN A 305 11.01 -11.41 1.35
N VAL A 306 11.61 -11.54 2.52
CA VAL A 306 11.61 -10.51 3.56
C VAL A 306 12.99 -9.84 3.62
N THR A 307 13.04 -8.57 3.21
CA THR A 307 14.26 -7.75 3.27
C THR A 307 14.44 -7.08 4.63
N ASP A 308 13.37 -6.78 5.36
CA ASP A 308 13.39 -6.22 6.72
C ASP A 308 12.23 -6.78 7.55
N ILE A 309 12.54 -7.35 8.73
CA ILE A 309 11.58 -7.95 9.66
C ILE A 309 10.64 -6.91 10.31
N HIS A 310 11.00 -5.63 10.28
CA HIS A 310 10.15 -4.55 10.78
C HIS A 310 9.16 -4.02 9.74
N SER A 311 9.13 -4.64 8.56
CA SER A 311 8.14 -4.33 7.55
C SER A 311 6.72 -4.68 8.02
N VAL A 312 5.76 -4.02 7.40
CA VAL A 312 4.33 -4.22 7.67
C VAL A 312 3.71 -4.86 6.44
N LEU A 313 3.06 -5.99 6.64
CA LEU A 313 2.28 -6.67 5.62
C LEU A 313 0.94 -5.96 5.48
N GLU A 314 0.65 -5.43 4.29
CA GLU A 314 -0.61 -4.80 3.98
C GLU A 314 -1.45 -5.72 3.10
N ILE A 315 -2.68 -6.03 3.51
CA ILE A 315 -3.61 -6.82 2.70
C ILE A 315 -4.83 -5.97 2.43
N THR A 316 -5.13 -5.77 1.15
CA THR A 316 -6.26 -4.97 0.68
C THR A 316 -7.25 -5.87 -0.03
N VAL A 317 -8.50 -5.84 0.41
CA VAL A 317 -9.63 -6.50 -0.27
C VAL A 317 -10.28 -5.49 -1.20
N LEU A 318 -10.36 -5.84 -2.47
CA LEU A 318 -10.91 -5.02 -3.54
C LEU A 318 -12.03 -5.78 -4.25
N ASP A 319 -12.95 -5.03 -4.85
CA ASP A 319 -14.00 -5.53 -5.72
C ASP A 319 -13.56 -5.42 -7.19
N TYR A 320 -13.58 -6.52 -7.93
CA TYR A 320 -13.14 -6.54 -9.32
C TYR A 320 -14.22 -6.00 -10.25
N ASP A 321 -13.89 -4.92 -10.96
CA ASP A 321 -14.75 -4.31 -11.98
C ASP A 321 -14.06 -4.32 -13.33
N LYS A 322 -14.64 -4.99 -14.33
CA LYS A 322 -14.00 -5.12 -15.66
C LYS A 322 -13.72 -3.79 -16.39
N ASN A 323 -14.58 -2.79 -16.18
CA ASN A 323 -14.54 -1.53 -16.93
C ASN A 323 -14.24 -0.30 -16.05
N LYS A 324 -13.94 -0.52 -14.76
CA LYS A 324 -13.69 0.55 -13.80
C LYS A 324 -12.52 0.17 -12.91
N LYS A 325 -11.91 1.16 -12.27
CA LYS A 325 -10.93 0.89 -11.22
C LYS A 325 -11.61 0.12 -10.10
N SER A 326 -11.02 -0.99 -9.69
CA SER A 326 -11.51 -1.86 -8.63
C SER A 326 -11.93 -1.07 -7.38
N GLU A 327 -13.12 -1.34 -6.87
CA GLU A 327 -13.64 -0.66 -5.69
C GLU A 327 -12.97 -1.20 -4.41
N PHE A 328 -12.85 -0.35 -3.39
CA PHE A 328 -12.20 -0.73 -2.15
C PHE A 328 -13.21 -1.29 -1.15
N LEU A 329 -12.96 -2.51 -0.65
CA LEU A 329 -13.82 -3.15 0.34
C LEU A 329 -13.24 -3.06 1.75
N GLY A 330 -11.91 -3.17 1.90
CA GLY A 330 -11.25 -3.04 3.20
C GLY A 330 -9.75 -3.28 3.15
N LYS A 331 -9.02 -2.86 4.19
CA LYS A 331 -7.57 -3.05 4.32
C LYS A 331 -7.19 -3.51 5.73
N VAL A 332 -6.14 -4.31 5.84
CA VAL A 332 -5.49 -4.65 7.11
C VAL A 332 -3.98 -4.44 6.98
N ALA A 333 -3.34 -4.00 8.06
CA ALA A 333 -1.90 -3.83 8.18
C ALA A 333 -1.39 -4.64 9.38
N ILE A 334 -0.50 -5.59 9.13
CA ILE A 334 -0.01 -6.57 10.12
C ILE A 334 1.52 -6.45 10.17
N PRO A 335 2.11 -5.97 11.27
CA PRO A 335 3.57 -6.02 11.46
C PRO A 335 4.07 -7.45 11.42
N LEU A 336 5.14 -7.74 10.68
CA LEU A 336 5.65 -9.11 10.52
C LEU A 336 5.98 -9.77 11.87
N LEU A 337 6.55 -9.01 12.81
CA LEU A 337 6.87 -9.50 14.16
C LEU A 337 5.65 -9.84 15.03
N ARG A 338 4.43 -9.43 14.64
CA ARG A 338 3.18 -9.80 15.34
C ARG A 338 2.52 -11.04 14.76
N ILE A 339 3.04 -11.58 13.66
CA ILE A 339 2.52 -12.81 13.06
C ILE A 339 2.91 -13.97 13.98
N GLU A 340 1.90 -14.67 14.50
CA GLU A 340 2.11 -15.91 15.24
C GLU A 340 2.20 -17.06 14.23
N ASN A 341 3.37 -17.70 14.18
CA ASN A 341 3.67 -18.76 13.21
C ASN A 341 2.61 -19.88 13.23
N ASP A 342 2.17 -20.28 12.03
CA ASP A 342 1.21 -21.36 11.76
C ASP A 342 -0.18 -21.20 12.42
N ARG A 343 -0.49 -20.04 13.00
CA ARG A 343 -1.82 -19.78 13.58
C ARG A 343 -2.73 -19.07 12.59
N ARG A 344 -3.96 -19.60 12.49
CA ARG A 344 -5.05 -18.95 11.74
C ARG A 344 -5.69 -17.89 12.62
N LYS A 345 -5.74 -16.66 12.12
CA LYS A 345 -6.32 -15.53 12.86
C LYS A 345 -7.24 -14.72 11.97
N TRP A 346 -8.37 -14.30 12.56
CA TRP A 346 -9.31 -13.38 11.92
C TRP A 346 -8.92 -11.95 12.20
N TYR A 347 -8.77 -11.17 11.14
CA TYR A 347 -8.50 -9.75 11.20
C TYR A 347 -9.70 -8.94 10.73
N ALA A 348 -10.10 -7.94 11.51
CA ALA A 348 -11.13 -6.97 11.12
C ALA A 348 -10.58 -6.07 10.01
N LEU A 349 -11.37 -5.85 8.95
CA LEU A 349 -10.97 -4.93 7.89
C LEU A 349 -11.17 -3.47 8.31
N LYS A 350 -10.31 -2.58 7.83
CA LYS A 350 -10.36 -1.13 8.06
C LYS A 350 -10.57 -0.33 6.78
N ASP A 351 -10.82 0.97 6.93
CA ASP A 351 -10.90 1.93 5.84
C ASP A 351 -9.54 2.12 5.13
N LYS A 352 -9.54 2.88 4.02
CA LYS A 352 -8.32 3.14 3.21
C LYS A 352 -7.17 3.74 4.01
N LYS A 353 -7.48 4.50 5.08
CA LYS A 353 -6.49 5.14 5.96
C LYS A 353 -6.12 4.29 7.17
N LEU A 354 -6.66 3.07 7.31
CA LEU A 354 -6.42 2.16 8.43
C LEU A 354 -6.78 2.74 9.82
N GLN A 355 -7.68 3.73 9.87
CA GLN A 355 -8.08 4.42 11.11
C GLN A 355 -9.43 3.97 11.62
N GLN A 356 -10.39 3.70 10.73
CA GLN A 356 -11.76 3.35 11.08
C GLN A 356 -12.07 1.90 10.68
N PRO A 357 -12.93 1.19 11.44
CA PRO A 357 -13.39 -0.13 11.05
C PRO A 357 -14.21 -0.06 9.76
N SER A 358 -14.00 -1.04 8.88
CA SER A 358 -14.82 -1.29 7.69
C SER A 358 -15.63 -2.57 7.87
N LYS A 359 -16.52 -2.88 6.92
CA LYS A 359 -17.31 -4.11 6.99
C LYS A 359 -16.47 -5.31 6.56
N GLY A 360 -16.53 -6.36 7.36
CA GLY A 360 -15.97 -7.66 7.06
C GLY A 360 -14.69 -7.98 7.81
N SER A 361 -14.29 -9.24 7.68
CA SER A 361 -13.10 -9.79 8.33
C SER A 361 -12.43 -10.78 7.39
N ILE A 362 -11.12 -10.93 7.52
CA ILE A 362 -10.30 -11.81 6.69
C ILE A 362 -9.53 -12.79 7.58
N GLU A 363 -9.48 -14.05 7.17
CA GLU A 363 -8.76 -15.13 7.85
C GLU A 363 -7.41 -15.35 7.17
N ILE A 364 -6.34 -15.18 7.93
CA ILE A 364 -4.97 -15.23 7.46
C ILE A 364 -4.17 -16.20 8.32
N GLN A 365 -3.27 -16.94 7.69
CA GLN A 365 -2.24 -17.76 8.35
C GLN A 365 -0.89 -17.31 7.80
N GLY A 366 0.08 -17.07 8.68
CA GLY A 366 1.41 -16.65 8.26
C GLY A 366 2.50 -17.31 9.09
N THR A 367 3.61 -17.63 8.45
CA THR A 367 4.79 -18.20 9.10
C THR A 367 6.03 -17.45 8.63
N LEU A 368 6.68 -16.76 9.56
CA LEU A 368 7.86 -15.94 9.32
C LEU A 368 9.12 -16.70 9.69
N TYR A 369 9.98 -16.92 8.71
CA TYR A 369 11.31 -17.51 8.89
C TYR A 369 12.37 -16.43 8.63
N TYR A 370 13.24 -16.17 9.60
CA TYR A 370 14.29 -15.17 9.44
C TYR A 370 15.53 -15.50 10.26
N ASN A 371 16.68 -14.97 9.82
CA ASN A 371 17.93 -15.08 10.56
C ASN A 371 18.12 -13.84 11.45
N HIS A 372 18.27 -14.05 12.76
CA HIS A 372 18.43 -12.97 13.74
C HIS A 372 19.66 -12.09 13.47
N VAL A 373 20.80 -12.68 13.08
CA VAL A 373 22.04 -11.93 12.83
C VAL A 373 21.88 -11.03 11.60
N LYS A 374 21.28 -11.56 10.52
CA LYS A 374 20.98 -10.77 9.32
C LYS A 374 19.99 -9.64 9.63
N ALA A 375 18.99 -9.91 10.47
CA ALA A 375 18.01 -8.90 10.89
C ALA A 375 18.66 -7.76 11.70
N VAL A 376 19.59 -8.06 12.61
CA VAL A 376 20.34 -7.05 13.35
C VAL A 376 21.17 -6.19 12.39
N TYR A 377 21.90 -6.80 11.48
CA TYR A 377 22.68 -6.06 10.47
C TYR A 377 21.77 -5.15 9.63
N ARG A 378 20.65 -5.68 9.12
CA ARG A 378 19.69 -4.92 8.29
C ARG A 378 19.12 -3.71 9.04
N THR A 379 18.85 -3.84 10.33
CA THR A 379 18.27 -2.78 11.18
C THR A 379 19.18 -1.54 11.26
N MET A 380 20.50 -1.73 11.17
CA MET A 380 21.50 -0.66 11.25
C MET A 380 21.82 0.02 9.90
N HIS A 381 21.20 -0.45 8.82
CA HIS A 381 21.39 0.07 7.45
C HIS A 381 20.17 0.90 7.03
N PRO A 382 20.20 1.68 5.94
CA PRO A 382 19.02 2.43 5.50
C PRO A 382 17.83 1.52 5.15
N ARG A 383 16.62 1.92 5.56
CA ARG A 383 15.36 1.22 5.25
C ARG A 383 15.09 1.29 3.75
N GLU A 384 14.46 0.26 3.20
CA GLU A 384 14.00 0.30 1.80
C GLU A 384 12.79 1.22 1.68
N ASP A 385 12.88 2.20 0.79
CA ASP A 385 11.79 3.13 0.53
C ASP A 385 10.69 2.46 -0.29
N LYS A 386 9.44 2.64 0.13
CA LYS A 386 8.28 2.22 -0.67
C LYS A 386 8.20 3.16 -1.88
N ILE A 387 8.28 2.61 -3.09
CA ILE A 387 8.31 3.39 -4.33
C ILE A 387 6.97 4.10 -4.55
N ILE A 388 5.86 3.38 -4.33
CA ILE A 388 4.51 3.94 -4.48
C ILE A 388 4.11 4.58 -3.16
N LEU A 389 4.36 5.88 -3.03
CA LEU A 389 3.84 6.71 -1.94
C LEU A 389 2.69 7.59 -2.48
N PRO A 390 1.58 7.73 -1.73
CA PRO A 390 0.55 8.69 -2.09
C PRO A 390 1.11 10.12 -1.99
N ASP A 391 0.87 10.94 -3.01
CA ASP A 391 1.35 12.33 -3.05
C ASP A 391 0.95 13.09 -1.77
N ALA A 392 1.92 13.73 -1.13
CA ALA A 392 1.69 14.55 0.05
C ALA A 392 0.86 15.78 -0.34
N THR A 393 -0.31 15.94 0.28
CA THR A 393 -1.19 17.10 0.07
C THR A 393 -1.21 17.95 1.32
N PHE A 394 -1.07 19.27 1.15
CA PHE A 394 -1.09 20.21 2.26
C PHE A 394 -2.48 20.20 2.88
N LYS A 395 -2.54 20.00 4.21
CA LYS A 395 -3.78 20.03 4.97
C LYS A 395 -3.54 20.74 6.28
N LEU A 396 -4.19 21.89 6.46
CA LEU A 396 -4.07 22.70 7.67
C LEU A 396 -4.42 21.90 8.95
N THR A 397 -5.38 20.98 8.86
CA THR A 397 -5.73 20.08 9.97
C THR A 397 -4.58 19.14 10.33
N THR A 398 -3.89 18.57 9.34
CA THR A 398 -2.72 17.71 9.55
C THR A 398 -1.56 18.48 10.14
N MET A 399 -1.32 19.70 9.66
CA MET A 399 -0.32 20.59 10.25
C MET A 399 -0.62 20.84 11.73
N LYS A 400 -1.83 21.30 12.08
CA LYS A 400 -2.24 21.54 13.49
C LYS A 400 -2.03 20.30 14.37
N THR A 401 -2.46 19.14 13.92
CA THR A 401 -2.23 17.88 14.65
C THR A 401 -0.75 17.57 14.84
N ASN A 402 0.09 17.84 13.83
CA ASN A 402 1.54 17.66 13.95
C ASN A 402 2.16 18.67 14.93
N ILE A 403 1.68 19.92 14.94
CA ILE A 403 2.10 20.93 15.94
C ILE A 403 1.77 20.44 17.35
N ASP A 404 0.54 19.97 17.58
CA ASP A 404 0.11 19.47 18.89
C ASP A 404 0.94 18.26 19.35
N ARG A 405 1.31 17.37 18.42
CA ARG A 405 2.20 16.22 18.70
C ARG A 405 3.59 16.71 19.14
N VAL A 406 4.17 17.69 18.47
CA VAL A 406 5.47 18.27 18.86
C VAL A 406 5.37 18.97 20.22
N PHE A 407 4.32 19.76 20.47
CA PHE A 407 4.14 20.42 21.76
C PHE A 407 4.05 19.41 22.92
N LYS A 408 3.34 18.30 22.75
CA LYS A 408 3.29 17.22 23.78
C LYS A 408 4.66 16.63 24.08
N LEU A 409 5.51 16.46 23.06
CA LEU A 409 6.89 16.00 23.27
C LEU A 409 7.72 17.04 24.04
N VAL A 410 7.53 18.32 23.75
CA VAL A 410 8.26 19.44 24.36
C VAL A 410 7.76 19.76 25.77
N GLU A 411 6.49 19.51 26.10
CA GLU A 411 5.87 19.77 27.41
C GLU A 411 6.65 19.12 28.56
N GLY A 412 7.15 17.88 28.36
CA GLY A 412 8.00 17.20 29.33
C GLY A 412 9.33 17.93 29.57
N PHE A 413 9.97 18.42 28.49
CA PHE A 413 11.22 19.19 28.58
C PHE A 413 11.02 20.57 29.19
N VAL A 414 9.92 21.25 28.88
CA VAL A 414 9.57 22.55 29.46
C VAL A 414 9.30 22.38 30.95
N SER A 415 8.54 21.35 31.35
CA SER A 415 8.29 21.03 32.75
C SER A 415 9.58 20.72 33.52
N PHE A 416 10.49 19.96 32.91
CA PHE A 416 11.81 19.69 33.48
C PHE A 416 12.67 20.97 33.61
N THR A 417 12.68 21.82 32.57
CA THR A 417 13.42 23.09 32.60
C THR A 417 12.86 24.04 33.67
N ASN A 418 11.53 24.10 33.80
CA ASN A 418 10.87 24.87 34.84
C ASN A 418 11.20 24.31 36.24
N PHE A 419 11.29 23.00 36.39
CA PHE A 419 11.73 22.37 37.63
C PHE A 419 13.18 22.74 37.97
N ILE A 420 14.11 22.66 37.02
CA ILE A 420 15.50 23.06 37.21
C ILE A 420 15.61 24.55 37.55
N ASN A 421 14.87 25.41 36.85
CA ASN A 421 14.83 26.84 37.15
C ASN A 421 14.26 27.11 38.56
N SER A 422 13.22 26.37 38.98
CA SER A 422 12.68 26.44 40.33
C SER A 422 13.72 26.01 41.38
N CYS A 423 14.55 25.00 41.07
CA CYS A 423 15.67 24.62 41.91
C CYS A 423 16.72 25.74 42.01
N PHE A 424 17.10 26.38 40.91
CA PHE A 424 18.10 27.47 40.89
C PHE A 424 17.59 28.78 41.53
N ASN A 425 16.30 29.06 41.44
CA ASN A 425 15.67 30.22 42.07
C ASN A 425 15.35 30.02 43.56
N TRP A 426 15.60 28.82 44.10
CA TRP A 426 15.35 28.47 45.51
C TRP A 426 13.88 28.63 45.95
N ASP A 427 12.91 28.41 45.05
CA ASP A 427 11.48 28.52 45.38
C ASP A 427 11.07 27.60 46.55
N ASN A 428 11.70 26.41 46.62
CA ASN A 428 11.60 25.51 47.76
C ASN A 428 13.02 25.16 48.27
N PRO A 429 13.44 25.69 49.43
CA PRO A 429 14.83 25.60 49.87
C PRO A 429 15.29 24.16 50.14
N LEU A 430 14.40 23.28 50.58
CA LEU A 430 14.74 21.87 50.84
C LEU A 430 14.97 21.09 49.54
N ARG A 431 14.13 21.33 48.53
CA ARG A 431 14.27 20.67 47.21
C ARG A 431 15.52 21.16 46.49
N SER A 432 15.79 22.47 46.53
CA SER A 432 16.98 23.06 45.93
C SER A 432 18.27 22.60 46.62
N LEU A 433 18.29 22.52 47.95
CA LEU A 433 19.43 21.98 48.69
C LEU A 433 19.70 20.52 48.32
N LEU A 434 18.67 19.67 48.27
CA LEU A 434 18.80 18.27 47.88
C LEU A 434 19.30 18.15 46.43
N ALA A 435 18.71 18.90 45.50
CA ALA A 435 19.14 18.92 44.10
C ALA A 435 20.60 19.38 43.95
N PHE A 436 21.05 20.37 44.74
CA PHE A 436 22.43 20.84 44.75
C PHE A 436 23.39 19.77 45.28
N ILE A 437 23.05 19.08 46.38
CA ILE A 437 23.87 17.98 46.92
C ILE A 437 23.99 16.85 45.89
N VAL A 438 22.86 16.46 45.28
CA VAL A 438 22.84 15.44 44.21
C VAL A 438 23.69 15.88 43.03
N PHE A 439 23.59 17.13 42.60
CA PHE A 439 24.42 17.69 41.51
C PHE A 439 25.92 17.61 41.85
N MET A 440 26.32 18.06 43.04
CA MET A 440 27.72 18.00 43.48
C MET A 440 28.25 16.56 43.51
N LEU A 441 27.44 15.61 44.00
CA LEU A 441 27.78 14.19 44.01
C LEU A 441 27.91 13.60 42.60
N ILE A 442 27.00 13.98 41.67
CA ILE A 442 27.05 13.53 40.28
C ILE A 442 28.30 14.09 39.60
N VAL A 443 28.53 15.40 39.65
CA VAL A 443 29.67 16.04 38.97
C VAL A 443 31.00 15.49 39.48
N TRP A 444 31.10 15.19 40.78
CA TRP A 444 32.31 14.60 41.36
C TRP A 444 32.59 13.16 40.91
N ASN A 445 31.55 12.36 40.63
CA ASN A 445 31.68 10.92 40.39
C ASN A 445 31.28 10.46 38.96
N ILE A 446 30.97 11.39 38.05
CA ILE A 446 30.47 11.01 36.72
C ILE A 446 31.59 10.50 35.82
N GLU A 447 31.52 9.22 35.48
CA GLU A 447 32.32 8.58 34.44
C GLU A 447 31.48 8.32 33.19
N LEU A 448 32.13 8.17 32.02
CA LEU A 448 31.43 8.07 30.73
C LEU A 448 30.49 6.85 30.63
N TYR A 449 30.82 5.74 31.28
CA TYR A 449 29.99 4.54 31.28
C TYR A 449 28.68 4.72 32.07
N MET A 450 28.59 5.71 32.97
CA MET A 450 27.38 5.99 33.73
C MET A 450 26.24 6.52 32.85
N VAL A 451 26.57 7.15 31.71
CA VAL A 451 25.58 7.66 30.76
C VAL A 451 24.73 6.52 30.16
N PRO A 452 25.31 5.50 29.49
CA PRO A 452 24.53 4.37 28.99
C PRO A 452 23.87 3.54 30.10
N ILE A 453 24.47 3.44 31.30
CA ILE A 453 23.81 2.81 32.46
C ILE A 453 22.54 3.57 32.85
N SER A 454 22.56 4.90 32.89
CA SER A 454 21.38 5.70 33.23
C SER A 454 20.22 5.48 32.24
N LEU A 455 20.53 5.36 30.95
CA LEU A 455 19.54 5.01 29.92
C LEU A 455 19.01 3.58 30.09
N LEU A 456 19.87 2.63 30.45
CA LEU A 456 19.50 1.25 30.72
C LEU A 456 18.54 1.17 31.92
N LEU A 457 18.80 1.94 32.99
CA LEU A 457 17.90 2.01 34.15
C LEU A 457 16.51 2.56 33.79
N ILE A 458 16.43 3.54 32.88
CA ILE A 458 15.13 4.04 32.37
C ILE A 458 14.39 2.93 31.60
N LEU A 459 15.09 2.21 30.72
CA LEU A 459 14.52 1.07 29.97
C LEU A 459 14.06 -0.05 30.90
N LEU A 460 14.86 -0.38 31.91
CA LEU A 460 14.57 -1.40 32.91
C LEU A 460 13.37 -0.99 33.77
N LYS A 461 13.30 0.26 34.23
CA LYS A 461 12.13 0.80 34.95
C LYS A 461 10.85 0.60 34.13
N ASN A 462 10.88 0.96 32.85
CA ASN A 462 9.72 0.84 31.97
C ASN A 462 9.37 -0.63 31.70
N PHE A 463 10.36 -1.51 31.59
CA PHE A 463 10.16 -2.96 31.47
C PHE A 463 9.50 -3.54 32.72
N LEU A 464 10.02 -3.21 33.91
CA LEU A 464 9.45 -3.65 35.18
C LEU A 464 8.02 -3.13 35.36
N PHE A 465 7.77 -1.87 34.98
CA PHE A 465 6.41 -1.32 34.98
C PHE A 465 5.45 -2.13 34.10
N LEU A 466 5.88 -2.49 32.88
CA LEU A 466 5.09 -3.34 31.98
C LEU A 466 4.82 -4.73 32.57
N GLN A 467 5.84 -5.33 33.19
CA GLN A 467 5.76 -6.67 33.81
C GLN A 467 4.83 -6.68 35.04
N PHE A 468 4.92 -5.66 35.90
CA PHE A 468 4.18 -5.61 37.18
C PHE A 468 2.76 -5.06 37.05
N SER A 469 2.51 -4.12 36.14
CA SER A 469 1.17 -3.56 36.00
C SER A 469 0.18 -4.52 35.37
N GLY A 470 0.62 -5.54 34.60
CA GLY A 470 -0.25 -6.53 33.94
C GLY A 470 -1.21 -5.94 32.89
N GLU A 471 -1.46 -4.65 32.93
CA GLU A 471 -2.14 -3.87 31.92
C GLU A 471 -1.19 -3.66 30.74
N TYR A 472 -1.31 -4.55 29.76
CA TYR A 472 -1.11 -4.14 28.38
C TYR A 472 -1.94 -2.88 28.14
N PHE A 473 -1.24 -1.75 28.15
CA PHE A 473 -1.68 -0.39 27.86
C PHE A 473 -3.09 -0.34 27.26
N LYS A 474 -4.10 -0.09 28.11
CA LYS A 474 -5.41 0.36 27.66
C LYS A 474 -5.13 1.64 26.87
N GLU A 475 -5.21 1.56 25.54
CA GLU A 475 -5.04 2.73 24.68
C GLU A 475 -5.99 3.81 25.19
N GLN A 476 -5.44 4.84 25.83
CA GLN A 476 -6.18 6.06 26.09
C GLN A 476 -6.51 6.65 24.73
N ILE A 477 -7.75 6.42 24.30
CA ILE A 477 -8.37 7.00 23.12
C ILE A 477 -8.30 8.53 23.31
N PRO A 478 -7.52 9.27 22.51
CA PRO A 478 -7.72 10.70 22.43
C PRO A 478 -9.07 10.88 21.76
N GLN A 479 -10.07 11.39 22.48
CA GLN A 479 -11.30 11.87 21.87
C GLN A 479 -10.92 13.01 20.91
N VAL A 480 -10.77 12.69 19.63
CA VAL A 480 -10.70 13.71 18.59
C VAL A 480 -12.07 14.35 18.55
N MET A 481 -12.16 15.57 19.09
CA MET A 481 -13.33 16.43 18.97
C MET A 481 -13.72 16.53 17.49
N LYS A 482 -14.89 15.98 17.16
CA LYS A 482 -15.66 16.38 15.98
C LYS A 482 -15.99 17.87 16.12
N LYS A 483 -15.25 18.70 15.38
CA LYS A 483 -15.80 19.95 14.84
C LYS A 483 -15.46 19.98 13.35
N GLU A 484 -16.43 19.50 12.58
CA GLU A 484 -16.58 19.85 11.19
C GLU A 484 -16.80 21.36 11.11
N ALA A 485 -15.94 22.04 10.35
CA ALA A 485 -16.28 23.31 9.74
C ALA A 485 -15.97 23.11 8.26
N GLU A 486 -17.03 22.91 7.49
CA GLU A 486 -17.01 23.07 6.04
C GLU A 486 -16.47 24.46 5.72
N SER A 487 -15.35 24.54 4.99
CA SER A 487 -14.99 25.75 4.28
C SER A 487 -15.17 25.50 2.79
N SER A 488 -16.32 25.98 2.32
CA SER A 488 -16.66 26.19 0.92
C SER A 488 -15.49 26.81 0.16
N ASN A 489 -15.03 26.12 -0.88
CA ASN A 489 -14.16 26.70 -1.90
C ASN A 489 -14.95 27.78 -2.64
N LYS A 490 -14.48 29.03 -2.57
CA LYS A 490 -14.76 30.04 -3.58
C LYS A 490 -13.51 30.22 -4.43
N ASP A 491 -13.67 29.90 -5.71
CA ASP A 491 -12.74 30.25 -6.77
C ASP A 491 -12.57 31.77 -6.83
N ASP A 492 -11.33 32.23 -6.98
CA ASP A 492 -11.08 33.53 -7.60
C ASP A 492 -9.86 33.45 -8.52
N LYS A 493 -10.13 33.75 -9.80
CA LYS A 493 -9.16 33.90 -10.88
C LYS A 493 -8.17 35.02 -10.56
N LYS A 494 -6.86 34.74 -10.45
CA LYS A 494 -5.81 35.77 -10.54
C LYS A 494 -4.58 35.31 -11.32
N SER A 495 -3.93 36.32 -11.91
CA SER A 495 -2.91 36.31 -12.96
C SER A 495 -1.71 35.38 -12.75
N GLN A 496 -1.09 34.96 -13.87
CA GLN A 496 0.02 33.99 -13.95
C GLN A 496 1.18 34.24 -12.97
N SER A 497 1.48 35.50 -12.61
CA SER A 497 2.56 35.85 -11.66
C SER A 497 2.24 35.57 -10.18
N LEU A 498 0.96 35.57 -9.77
CA LEU A 498 0.55 35.28 -8.39
C LEU A 498 0.45 33.78 -8.12
N ARG A 499 0.18 32.97 -9.16
CA ARG A 499 0.10 31.52 -9.06
C ARG A 499 1.44 30.89 -8.68
N GLU A 500 2.54 31.38 -9.26
CA GLU A 500 3.90 30.92 -8.90
C GLU A 500 4.25 31.29 -7.46
N ARG A 501 3.91 32.50 -7.01
CA ARG A 501 4.13 32.91 -5.61
C ARG A 501 3.29 32.08 -4.63
N LEU A 502 2.04 31.77 -4.98
CA LEU A 502 1.17 30.92 -4.17
C LEU A 502 1.65 29.46 -4.15
N GLN A 503 2.17 28.96 -5.27
CA GLN A 503 2.73 27.62 -5.36
C GLN A 503 4.01 27.51 -4.53
N ASN A 504 4.90 28.50 -4.60
CA ASN A 504 6.09 28.56 -3.75
C ASN A 504 5.72 28.61 -2.25
N ILE A 505 4.69 29.37 -1.87
CA ILE A 505 4.19 29.39 -0.48
C ILE A 505 3.63 28.03 -0.09
N GLN A 506 2.87 27.38 -0.98
CA GLN A 506 2.32 26.05 -0.75
C GLN A 506 3.44 25.02 -0.56
N ASP A 507 4.51 25.09 -1.35
CA ASP A 507 5.67 24.20 -1.26
C ASP A 507 6.44 24.42 0.04
N VAL A 508 6.62 25.68 0.47
CA VAL A 508 7.22 26.00 1.78
C VAL A 508 6.35 25.45 2.92
N CYS A 509 5.03 25.63 2.84
CA CYS A 509 4.10 25.10 3.83
C CYS A 509 4.11 23.57 3.87
N LEU A 510 4.22 22.90 2.73
CA LEU A 510 4.40 21.45 2.63
C LEU A 510 5.71 21.01 3.29
N GLN A 511 6.81 21.68 2.97
CA GLN A 511 8.12 21.39 3.58
C GLN A 511 8.09 21.58 5.11
N VAL A 512 7.44 22.64 5.61
CA VAL A 512 7.24 22.83 7.06
C VAL A 512 6.37 21.71 7.63
N GLN A 513 5.28 21.32 6.95
CA GLN A 513 4.42 20.24 7.41
C GLN A 513 5.18 18.90 7.49
N GLU A 514 6.01 18.58 6.49
CA GLU A 514 6.83 17.37 6.43
C GLU A 514 7.93 17.37 7.49
N THR A 515 8.62 18.49 7.69
CA THR A 515 9.64 18.60 8.75
C THR A 515 9.04 18.47 10.15
N MET A 516 7.87 19.08 10.39
CA MET A 516 7.15 18.90 11.66
C MET A 516 6.69 17.46 11.85
N ASP A 517 6.22 16.78 10.80
CA ASP A 517 5.86 15.36 10.88
C ASP A 517 7.09 14.48 11.14
N ALA A 518 8.24 14.78 10.52
CA ALA A 518 9.50 14.08 10.74
C ALA A 518 9.99 14.25 12.19
N VAL A 519 9.91 15.45 12.76
CA VAL A 519 10.30 15.72 14.16
C VAL A 519 9.34 15.04 15.12
N ALA A 520 8.02 15.16 14.90
CA ALA A 520 7.01 14.52 15.73
C ALA A 520 7.18 13.00 15.71
N SER A 521 7.30 12.40 14.53
CA SER A 521 7.49 10.96 14.37
C SER A 521 8.79 10.47 14.99
N LEU A 522 9.90 11.21 14.86
CA LEU A 522 11.17 10.86 15.49
C LEU A 522 11.07 10.85 17.03
N GLY A 523 10.45 11.89 17.62
CA GLY A 523 10.27 11.95 19.07
C GLY A 523 9.36 10.84 19.60
N GLU A 524 8.26 10.55 18.90
CA GLU A 524 7.38 9.43 19.22
C GLU A 524 8.08 8.07 19.09
N ARG A 525 8.91 7.89 18.06
CA ARG A 525 9.72 6.66 17.87
C ARG A 525 10.68 6.44 19.02
N ILE A 526 11.38 7.49 19.47
CA ILE A 526 12.25 7.43 20.65
C ILE A 526 11.43 7.03 21.88
N GLN A 527 10.29 7.70 22.13
CA GLN A 527 9.43 7.38 23.26
C GLN A 527 8.92 5.93 23.20
N ASN A 528 8.53 5.46 22.02
CA ASN A 528 8.04 4.10 21.80
C ASN A 528 9.13 3.03 21.98
N ALA A 529 10.41 3.38 21.73
CA ALA A 529 11.56 2.55 22.08
C ALA A 529 11.63 2.34 23.60
N PHE A 530 11.52 3.43 24.37
CA PHE A 530 11.57 3.37 25.83
C PHE A 530 10.35 2.67 26.44
N LEU A 531 9.20 2.71 25.77
CA LEU A 531 7.95 2.08 26.20
C LEU A 531 7.78 0.63 25.72
N TRP A 532 8.82 0.01 25.15
CA TRP A 532 8.79 -1.40 24.73
C TRP A 532 7.68 -1.76 23.74
N LYS A 533 7.27 -0.80 22.87
CA LYS A 533 6.21 -1.05 21.87
C LYS A 533 6.62 -2.11 20.84
N VAL A 534 7.91 -2.23 20.55
CA VAL A 534 8.49 -3.33 19.77
C VAL A 534 9.58 -3.99 20.63
N PRO A 535 9.29 -5.12 21.30
CA PRO A 535 10.23 -5.76 22.22
C PRO A 535 11.58 -6.11 21.57
N TRP A 536 11.56 -6.63 20.34
CA TRP A 536 12.77 -7.03 19.62
C TRP A 536 13.77 -5.87 19.41
N LEU A 537 13.28 -4.67 19.07
CA LEU A 537 14.13 -3.49 18.90
C LEU A 537 14.62 -2.95 20.24
N SER A 538 13.77 -3.00 21.26
CA SER A 538 14.10 -2.53 22.61
C SER A 538 15.18 -3.41 23.25
N THR A 539 15.12 -4.73 23.05
CA THR A 539 16.17 -5.66 23.49
C THR A 539 17.49 -5.45 22.73
N LEU A 540 17.44 -5.22 21.41
CA LEU A 540 18.63 -4.86 20.64
C LEU A 540 19.26 -3.57 21.16
N GLY A 541 18.44 -2.56 21.48
CA GLY A 541 18.88 -1.31 22.10
C GLY A 541 19.60 -1.55 23.43
N ILE A 542 19.09 -2.45 24.27
CA ILE A 542 19.74 -2.83 25.54
C ILE A 542 21.08 -3.52 25.29
N ILE A 543 21.15 -4.47 24.36
CA ILE A 543 22.41 -5.15 24.01
C ILE A 543 23.45 -4.11 23.56
N CYS A 544 23.07 -3.18 22.69
CA CYS A 544 23.95 -2.09 22.24
C CYS A 544 24.40 -1.19 23.40
N LEU A 545 23.50 -0.83 24.32
CA LEU A 545 23.83 -0.02 25.51
C LEU A 545 24.74 -0.77 26.50
N CYS A 546 24.54 -2.08 26.68
CA CYS A 546 25.44 -2.93 27.47
C CYS A 546 26.84 -2.98 26.86
N VAL A 547 26.94 -3.20 25.55
CA VAL A 547 28.23 -3.18 24.83
C VAL A 547 28.90 -1.81 24.96
N ALA A 548 28.15 -0.71 24.78
CA ALA A 548 28.67 0.64 24.96
C ALA A 548 29.17 0.89 26.39
N THR A 549 28.44 0.40 27.40
CA THR A 549 28.85 0.47 28.82
C THR A 549 30.17 -0.26 29.03
N CYS A 550 30.30 -1.49 28.54
CA CYS A 550 31.55 -2.25 28.63
C CYS A 550 32.71 -1.53 27.92
N VAL A 551 32.46 -0.95 26.74
CA VAL A 551 33.48 -0.20 25.98
C VAL A 551 33.94 1.03 26.75
N PHE A 552 33.03 1.83 27.30
CA PHE A 552 33.37 3.01 28.09
C PHE A 552 34.00 2.68 29.45
N TYR A 553 33.74 1.51 29.99
CA TYR A 553 34.40 1.01 31.19
C TYR A 553 35.84 0.55 30.90
N CYS A 554 36.05 -0.20 29.82
CA CYS A 554 37.36 -0.74 29.45
C CYS A 554 38.29 0.28 28.79
N LEU A 555 37.74 1.27 28.08
CA LEU A 555 38.53 2.24 27.31
C LEU A 555 38.40 3.64 27.90
N SER A 556 39.55 4.25 28.21
CA SER A 556 39.59 5.67 28.58
C SER A 556 39.15 6.58 27.43
N LEU A 557 38.62 7.76 27.76
CA LEU A 557 38.19 8.77 26.78
C LEU A 557 39.28 9.09 25.74
N ARG A 558 40.55 9.10 26.16
CA ARG A 558 41.69 9.40 25.27
C ARG A 558 41.82 8.35 24.16
N VAL A 559 41.69 7.08 24.51
CA VAL A 559 41.76 5.97 23.56
C VAL A 559 40.56 6.03 22.61
N LEU A 560 39.36 6.32 23.12
CA LEU A 560 38.17 6.49 22.30
C LEU A 560 38.31 7.64 21.29
N LEU A 561 38.85 8.78 21.72
CA LEU A 561 39.12 9.93 20.83
C LEU A 561 40.19 9.61 19.79
N MET A 562 41.25 8.87 20.16
CA MET A 562 42.26 8.41 19.20
C MET A 562 41.66 7.46 18.16
N ILE A 563 40.87 6.47 18.60
CA ILE A 563 40.18 5.53 17.70
C ILE A 563 39.22 6.28 16.78
N TRP A 564 38.41 7.20 17.33
CA TRP A 564 37.48 8.02 16.55
C TRP A 564 38.23 8.90 15.53
N GLY A 565 39.33 9.54 15.93
CA GLY A 565 40.19 10.33 15.06
C GLY A 565 40.75 9.50 13.92
N VAL A 566 41.41 8.38 14.23
CA VAL A 566 41.90 7.42 13.23
C VAL A 566 40.78 6.98 12.30
N MET A 567 39.59 6.68 12.84
CA MET A 567 38.44 6.26 12.03
C MET A 567 37.95 7.36 11.09
N ARG A 568 37.88 8.61 11.55
CA ARG A 568 37.42 9.75 10.77
C ARG A 568 38.42 10.13 9.67
N PHE A 569 39.71 10.17 9.98
CA PHE A 569 40.76 10.51 9.01
C PHE A 569 40.98 9.40 7.97
N SER A 570 40.89 8.13 8.36
CA SER A 570 40.98 6.98 7.44
C SER A 570 39.70 6.69 6.66
N ARG A 571 38.60 7.44 6.90
CA ARG A 571 37.30 7.20 6.25
C ARG A 571 37.38 7.29 4.72
N ARG A 572 38.14 8.26 4.19
CA ARG A 572 38.33 8.44 2.73
C ARG A 572 39.08 7.29 2.07
N TRP A 573 39.91 6.56 2.82
CA TRP A 573 40.71 5.45 2.28
C TRP A 573 40.03 4.10 2.41
N ARG A 574 39.17 3.90 3.42
CA ARG A 574 38.53 2.62 3.72
C ARG A 574 37.15 2.45 3.11
N VAL A 575 36.43 3.54 2.88
CA VAL A 575 35.05 3.49 2.39
C VAL A 575 35.06 4.13 1.00
N GLY A 576 34.84 3.31 -0.04
CA GLY A 576 34.50 3.80 -1.38
C GLY A 576 33.23 4.67 -1.35
N GLN A 577 32.64 4.99 -2.50
CA GLN A 577 31.39 5.78 -2.57
C GLN A 577 30.18 5.04 -1.95
N LYS A 578 30.15 4.85 -0.63
CA LYS A 578 28.95 4.44 0.12
C LYS A 578 28.20 5.68 0.58
N VAL A 579 26.89 5.64 0.42
CA VAL A 579 25.96 6.67 0.92
C VAL A 579 26.20 6.87 2.42
N PRO A 580 26.36 8.11 2.91
CA PRO A 580 26.49 8.36 4.34
C PRO A 580 25.21 7.91 5.06
N ASN A 581 25.31 6.87 5.88
CA ASN A 581 24.22 6.39 6.73
C ASN A 581 24.41 6.86 8.17
N ASN A 582 23.30 7.03 8.90
CA ASN A 582 23.32 7.29 10.33
C ASN A 582 22.61 6.14 11.02
N GLU A 583 23.40 5.22 11.58
CA GLU A 583 22.93 3.97 12.18
C GLU A 583 21.86 4.16 13.25
N LEU A 584 21.92 5.27 14.02
CA LEU A 584 20.93 5.55 15.05
C LEU A 584 19.59 6.00 14.45
N LEU A 585 19.63 6.86 13.42
CA LEU A 585 18.40 7.25 12.71
C LEU A 585 17.82 6.07 11.95
N ASP A 586 18.68 5.24 11.39
CA ASP A 586 18.31 3.98 10.76
C ASP A 586 17.60 3.08 11.79
N PHE A 587 18.19 2.81 12.94
CA PHE A 587 17.55 2.05 14.02
C PHE A 587 16.18 2.64 14.43
N LEU A 588 16.12 3.96 14.64
CA LEU A 588 14.88 4.63 15.04
C LEU A 588 13.81 4.58 13.94
N SER A 589 14.18 4.60 12.66
CA SER A 589 13.23 4.54 11.54
C SER A 589 12.45 3.22 11.45
N ARG A 590 12.87 2.18 12.19
CA ARG A 590 12.19 0.88 12.28
C ARG A 590 11.09 0.88 13.34
N LEU A 591 11.18 1.78 14.31
CA LEU A 591 10.14 1.93 15.30
C LEU A 591 8.93 2.62 14.66
N PRO A 592 7.71 2.14 14.95
CA PRO A 592 6.52 2.80 14.46
C PRO A 592 6.26 4.10 15.22
N SER A 593 5.84 5.14 14.49
CA SER A 593 5.26 6.35 15.08
C SER A 593 3.88 6.06 15.69
N ASN A 594 3.33 6.98 16.50
CA ASN A 594 2.01 6.75 17.11
C ASN A 594 0.90 6.62 16.05
N LYS A 595 1.04 7.35 14.94
CA LYS A 595 0.14 7.23 13.78
C LYS A 595 0.21 5.83 13.16
N GLU A 596 1.41 5.33 12.89
CA GLU A 596 1.61 3.97 12.36
C GLU A 596 1.11 2.89 13.32
N LEU A 597 1.28 3.07 14.64
CA LEU A 597 0.74 2.15 15.65
C LEU A 597 -0.79 2.05 15.60
N LEU A 598 -1.50 3.18 15.36
CA LEU A 598 -2.95 3.18 15.19
C LEU A 598 -3.37 2.44 13.91
N GLU A 599 -2.62 2.64 12.82
CA GLU A 599 -2.84 1.94 11.54
C GLU A 599 -2.65 0.42 11.68
N GLN A 600 -1.68 0.00 12.50
CA GLN A 600 -1.35 -1.41 12.81
C GLN A 600 -2.17 -2.01 13.95
N ARG A 601 -3.05 -1.24 14.60
CA ARG A 601 -3.85 -1.69 15.74
C ARG A 601 -4.88 -2.73 15.31
N GLU A 602 -5.02 -3.83 16.04
CA GLU A 602 -6.12 -4.76 15.82
C GLU A 602 -7.43 -4.18 16.38
N ILE A 603 -8.50 -4.23 15.57
CA ILE A 603 -9.84 -3.88 16.02
C ILE A 603 -10.54 -5.18 16.41
N LEU A 604 -11.12 -5.23 17.61
CA LEU A 604 -11.88 -6.39 18.07
C LEU A 604 -13.05 -6.65 17.12
N ASN A 605 -13.10 -7.87 16.58
CA ASN A 605 -14.18 -8.31 15.72
C ASN A 605 -15.49 -8.40 16.52
N LYS A 606 -16.57 -7.80 16.02
CA LYS A 606 -17.92 -8.05 16.57
C LYS A 606 -18.37 -9.51 16.39
N PHE A 607 -17.70 -10.26 15.52
CA PHE A 607 -17.98 -11.66 15.23
C PHE A 607 -17.17 -12.66 16.08
N SER A 608 -16.12 -12.22 16.79
CA SER A 608 -15.34 -13.13 17.65
C SER A 608 -16.05 -13.45 18.96
N THR A 609 -17.09 -12.71 19.35
CA THR A 609 -17.89 -13.01 20.55
C THR A 609 -18.87 -14.17 20.39
N SER A 610 -19.07 -14.71 19.18
CA SER A 610 -19.96 -15.85 18.96
C SER A 610 -19.25 -17.20 18.76
N ALA A 611 -17.91 -17.26 18.90
CA ALA A 611 -17.12 -18.46 18.61
C ALA A 611 -16.39 -19.07 19.82
N THR A 612 -16.59 -18.56 21.04
CA THR A 612 -15.98 -19.10 22.28
C THR A 612 -16.98 -19.43 23.38
N THR A 613 -18.24 -19.67 23.03
CA THR A 613 -19.21 -20.35 23.91
C THR A 613 -19.67 -21.61 23.20
N ASN A 614 -18.83 -22.64 23.23
CA ASN A 614 -19.20 -24.05 23.25
C ASN A 614 -17.92 -24.85 23.58
N ASP A 615 -18.07 -25.79 24.52
CA ASP A 615 -17.10 -26.76 25.00
C ASP A 615 -16.06 -26.26 26.02
N TYR A 616 -16.46 -26.24 27.30
CA TYR A 616 -16.00 -27.17 28.34
C TYR A 616 -16.65 -26.79 29.68
N ASP A 617 -17.93 -27.14 29.87
CA ASP A 617 -18.52 -27.24 31.20
C ASP A 617 -17.97 -28.52 31.85
N PHE A 618 -17.02 -28.37 32.77
CA PHE A 618 -16.71 -29.40 33.74
C PHE A 618 -17.78 -29.36 34.85
N PRO A 619 -18.46 -30.47 35.14
CA PRO A 619 -19.48 -30.48 36.18
C PRO A 619 -18.79 -30.42 37.55
N VAL A 620 -18.98 -29.32 38.26
CA VAL A 620 -18.68 -29.23 39.69
C VAL A 620 -19.62 -30.18 40.41
N THR A 621 -19.13 -31.39 40.70
CA THR A 621 -19.81 -32.35 41.56
C THR A 621 -19.55 -31.94 43.00
N SER A 622 -20.62 -31.49 43.66
CA SER A 622 -20.70 -31.34 45.10
C SER A 622 -20.47 -32.68 45.80
N ALA A 623 -19.39 -32.78 46.58
CA ALA A 623 -19.23 -33.85 47.56
C ALA A 623 -18.90 -33.21 48.92
N ASN A 624 -19.96 -33.04 49.72
CA ASN A 624 -19.85 -33.00 51.17
C ASN A 624 -19.32 -34.35 51.65
N THR A 625 -18.27 -34.35 52.45
CA THR A 625 -18.08 -35.37 53.49
C THR A 625 -17.19 -34.82 54.60
N ALA A 626 -17.81 -34.70 55.77
CA ALA A 626 -17.16 -34.51 57.04
C ALA A 626 -16.37 -35.76 57.44
N ALA A 627 -15.25 -35.60 58.15
CA ALA A 627 -14.91 -36.33 59.38
C ALA A 627 -13.47 -36.02 59.85
N THR A 628 -13.39 -35.36 61.00
CA THR A 628 -12.64 -35.81 62.20
C THR A 628 -11.21 -36.33 62.04
N THR A 629 -10.20 -35.57 62.47
CA THR A 629 -9.55 -35.66 63.81
C THR A 629 -8.54 -34.54 64.00
#